data_AF-A0A9P3BS62-F1
#
_entry.id   AF-A0A9P3BS62-F1
#
_cell.length_a   1.000
_cell.length_b   1.000
_cell.length_c   1.000
_cell.angle_alpha   90.00
_cell.angle_beta   90.00
_cell.angle_gamma   90.00
#
_symmetry.space_group_name_H-M   'P 1'
#
loop_
_entity.id
_entity.type
_entity.pdbx_description
1 polymer ?
#
loop_
_entity_poly.entity_id
_entity_poly.type
_entity_poly.pdbx_seq_one_letter_code
_entity_poly.pdbx_strand_id
1 'polypeptide(L)'
;WIQELRAGTMDAFVTLLLSQLPSLRRLYLDKKFTRESRLMGMMLRSALCEESQNIHLPSFTHLQDVSVVYPNILGLHIRRFTDVRNTADVLPLFYLPSVEQITTLVDNPAATFMWPGKYSPNPSKLASLDLTMLREGPLGQVLSVTRGLRKLQWDWYYRRDLKDHSVTDIINLDQIAADLSHVQETLTDLTITAATDLSESAPEHPEVTFRGSFKTFSGLHMLKILEVPIPFLLGFSPSTPNVVGLEEALPENIEWLTVTDDLCLQQEWEWDYETEYLLGAVRSWLQDWKKFTPRLRGFRLLTRANEVPAWDPELIEGLRDIGAQTGIQVQIIEEELK
;
A
#
# COMPACT_ATOMS: atom_id res chain seq x y z
N TRP A 1 16.15 27.37 -7.19
CA TRP A 1 16.94 26.48 -8.07
C TRP A 1 18.43 26.82 -8.09
N ILE A 2 18.89 27.96 -8.62
CA ILE A 2 20.35 28.28 -8.69
C ILE A 2 21.01 28.30 -7.30
N GLN A 3 20.36 28.89 -6.30
CA GLN A 3 20.87 28.93 -4.93
C GLN A 3 20.97 27.53 -4.32
N GLU A 4 19.92 26.72 -4.48
CA GLU A 4 19.86 25.32 -4.02
C GLU A 4 20.95 24.44 -4.66
N LEU A 5 21.17 24.59 -5.97
CA LEU A 5 22.25 23.88 -6.67
C LEU A 5 23.64 24.32 -6.17
N ARG A 6 23.84 25.62 -5.90
CA ARG A 6 25.09 26.14 -5.31
C ARG A 6 25.29 25.67 -3.87
N ALA A 7 24.20 25.48 -3.12
CA ALA A 7 24.22 24.91 -1.79
C ALA A 7 24.44 23.38 -1.81
N GLY A 8 24.42 22.75 -2.99
CA GLY A 8 24.66 21.32 -3.16
C GLY A 8 23.50 20.45 -2.67
N THR A 9 22.26 20.96 -2.71
CA THR A 9 21.10 20.16 -2.28
C THR A 9 20.82 19.05 -3.28
N MET A 10 20.48 17.87 -2.75
CA MET A 10 20.31 16.67 -3.58
C MET A 10 19.11 16.80 -4.53
N ASP A 11 18.02 17.40 -4.07
CA ASP A 11 16.82 17.68 -4.86
C ASP A 11 17.16 18.56 -6.08
N ALA A 12 17.99 19.60 -5.92
CA ALA A 12 18.41 20.45 -7.02
C ALA A 12 19.27 19.70 -8.04
N PHE A 13 20.17 18.85 -7.56
CA PHE A 13 21.02 18.01 -8.41
C PHE A 13 20.19 16.99 -9.22
N VAL A 14 19.29 16.25 -8.55
CA VAL A 14 18.38 15.29 -9.20
C VAL A 14 17.49 15.99 -10.23
N THR A 15 16.93 17.15 -9.87
CA THR A 15 16.08 17.94 -10.77
C THR A 15 16.83 18.38 -12.02
N LEU A 16 18.08 18.87 -11.86
CA LEU A 16 18.92 19.22 -13.01
C LEU A 16 19.16 17.99 -13.89
N LEU A 17 19.57 16.88 -13.31
CA LEU A 17 19.87 15.66 -14.06
C LEU A 17 18.64 15.18 -14.86
N LEU A 18 17.48 15.11 -14.22
CA LEU A 18 16.23 14.70 -14.88
C LEU A 18 15.83 15.64 -16.02
N SER A 19 16.03 16.95 -15.86
CA SER A 19 15.75 17.92 -16.92
C SER A 19 16.57 17.70 -18.20
N GLN A 20 17.73 17.03 -18.09
CA GLN A 20 18.64 16.77 -19.20
C GLN A 20 18.49 15.37 -19.83
N LEU A 21 17.52 14.57 -19.35
CA LEU A 21 17.35 13.16 -19.75
C LEU A 21 15.97 12.91 -20.41
N PRO A 22 15.69 13.50 -21.59
CA PRO A 22 14.37 13.39 -22.24
C PRO A 22 14.01 11.95 -22.68
N SER A 23 15.01 11.10 -22.90
CA SER A 23 14.82 9.71 -23.34
C SER A 23 14.89 8.68 -22.19
N LEU A 24 14.84 9.16 -20.93
CA LEU A 24 14.85 8.27 -19.77
C LEU A 24 13.64 7.34 -19.81
N ARG A 25 13.89 6.03 -19.62
CA ARG A 25 12.84 5.01 -19.58
C ARG A 25 12.50 4.53 -18.18
N ARG A 26 13.50 4.53 -17.29
CA ARG A 26 13.37 4.04 -15.93
C ARG A 26 14.07 5.02 -15.00
N LEU A 27 13.39 5.41 -13.93
CA LEU A 27 13.90 6.26 -12.88
C LEU A 27 13.81 5.49 -11.56
N TYR A 28 14.95 5.25 -10.94
CA TYR A 28 15.03 4.71 -9.58
C TYR A 28 15.79 5.71 -8.71
N LEU A 29 15.10 6.27 -7.72
CA LEU A 29 15.65 7.17 -6.72
C LEU A 29 15.55 6.48 -5.36
N ASP A 30 16.71 6.16 -4.78
CA ASP A 30 16.76 5.58 -3.44
C ASP A 30 16.52 6.63 -2.35
N LYS A 31 16.40 6.15 -1.10
CA LYS A 31 16.18 6.97 0.11
C LYS A 31 17.17 8.14 0.32
N LYS A 32 18.35 8.12 -0.29
CA LYS A 32 19.34 9.21 -0.21
C LYS A 32 19.04 10.33 -1.19
N PHE A 33 18.32 10.05 -2.27
CA PHE A 33 17.94 11.01 -3.31
C PHE A 33 16.53 11.59 -3.13
N THR A 34 15.72 11.02 -2.24
CA THR A 34 14.29 11.36 -2.08
C THR A 34 13.95 12.10 -0.79
N ARG A 35 14.95 12.46 0.02
CA ARG A 35 14.74 13.22 1.28
C ARG A 35 13.99 14.53 1.07
N GLU A 36 14.28 15.20 -0.04
CA GLU A 36 13.61 16.41 -0.51
C GLU A 36 13.25 16.21 -1.98
N SER A 37 12.03 16.52 -2.37
CA SER A 37 11.51 16.32 -3.73
C SER A 37 10.81 17.55 -4.30
N ARG A 38 10.98 18.70 -3.66
CA ARG A 38 10.21 19.92 -3.95
C ARG A 38 10.56 20.49 -5.32
N LEU A 39 11.85 20.61 -5.63
CA LEU A 39 12.32 21.12 -6.92
C LEU A 39 11.98 20.13 -8.04
N MET A 40 12.11 18.82 -7.77
CA MET A 40 11.68 17.80 -8.72
C MET A 40 10.18 17.91 -9.01
N GLY A 41 9.36 18.03 -7.96
CA GLY A 41 7.92 18.22 -8.07
C GLY A 41 7.54 19.49 -8.82
N MET A 42 8.21 20.62 -8.55
CA MET A 42 8.03 21.86 -9.30
C MET A 42 8.35 21.67 -10.79
N MET A 43 9.48 21.03 -11.11
CA MET A 43 9.87 20.77 -12.50
C MET A 43 8.86 19.87 -13.20
N LEU A 44 8.41 18.78 -12.56
CA LEU A 44 7.42 17.88 -13.11
C LEU A 44 6.06 18.56 -13.32
N ARG A 45 5.61 19.40 -12.37
CA ARG A 45 4.39 20.21 -12.55
C ARG A 45 4.49 21.12 -13.76
N SER A 46 5.59 21.85 -13.90
CA SER A 46 5.79 22.75 -15.04
C SER A 46 5.98 22.03 -16.37
N ALA A 47 6.48 20.79 -16.35
CA ALA A 47 6.67 19.98 -17.56
C ALA A 47 5.38 19.23 -18.00
N LEU A 48 4.55 18.80 -17.05
CA LEU A 48 3.47 17.85 -17.29
C LEU A 48 2.06 18.40 -17.03
N CYS A 49 1.91 19.39 -16.15
CA CYS A 49 0.60 19.85 -15.66
C CYS A 49 0.20 21.24 -16.17
N GLU A 50 1.17 22.10 -16.49
CA GLU A 50 0.94 23.48 -16.94
C GLU A 50 0.77 23.55 -18.47
N GLU A 51 -0.24 24.29 -18.96
CA GLU A 51 -0.51 24.48 -20.40
C GLU A 51 0.59 25.29 -21.11
N SER A 52 1.38 26.06 -20.35
CA SER A 52 2.54 26.76 -20.89
C SER A 52 3.58 25.73 -21.31
N GLN A 53 3.73 25.54 -22.62
CA GLN A 53 4.84 24.83 -23.23
C GLN A 53 6.14 25.51 -22.79
N ASN A 54 6.68 25.13 -21.63
CA ASN A 54 8.09 25.31 -21.35
C ASN A 54 8.82 24.38 -22.32
N ILE A 55 9.03 24.84 -23.56
CA ILE A 55 9.65 24.09 -24.68
C ILE A 55 11.01 23.50 -24.26
N HIS A 56 11.61 24.05 -23.19
CA HIS A 56 12.90 23.64 -22.65
C HIS A 56 12.86 22.47 -21.66
N LEU A 57 11.69 22.08 -21.14
CA LEU A 57 11.58 20.94 -20.23
C LEU A 57 11.23 19.66 -21.00
N PRO A 58 11.78 18.51 -20.60
CA PRO A 58 11.46 17.23 -21.22
C PRO A 58 10.00 16.85 -20.95
N SER A 59 9.33 16.29 -21.97
CA SER A 59 7.97 15.75 -21.87
C SER A 59 7.90 14.33 -21.29
N PHE A 60 9.07 13.74 -20.98
CA PHE A 60 9.22 12.39 -20.41
C PHE A 60 8.42 11.29 -21.14
N THR A 61 8.28 11.40 -22.46
CA THR A 61 7.44 10.50 -23.28
C THR A 61 7.87 9.05 -23.27
N HIS A 62 9.11 8.77 -22.86
CA HIS A 62 9.68 7.44 -22.80
C HIS A 62 9.72 6.85 -21.39
N LEU A 63 9.38 7.62 -20.36
CA LEU A 63 9.48 7.18 -18.96
C LEU A 63 8.34 6.20 -18.65
N GLN A 64 8.70 4.96 -18.37
CA GLN A 64 7.80 3.83 -18.15
C GLN A 64 7.77 3.39 -16.69
N ASP A 65 8.92 3.39 -16.02
CA ASP A 65 9.06 2.91 -14.65
C ASP A 65 9.61 4.04 -13.78
N VAL A 66 8.88 4.38 -12.72
CA VAL A 66 9.27 5.39 -11.76
C VAL A 66 9.20 4.81 -10.36
N SER A 67 10.34 4.69 -9.70
CA SER A 67 10.47 4.27 -8.33
C SER A 67 11.18 5.35 -7.53
N VAL A 68 10.43 6.00 -6.64
CA VAL A 68 10.89 7.04 -5.73
C VAL A 68 10.75 6.48 -4.33
N VAL A 69 11.80 5.79 -3.88
CA VAL A 69 11.81 5.09 -2.60
C VAL A 69 12.13 6.09 -1.50
N TYR A 70 11.18 6.29 -0.59
CA TYR A 70 11.41 7.05 0.63
C TYR A 70 12.00 6.10 1.69
N PRO A 71 12.81 6.60 2.64
CA PRO A 71 13.40 5.72 3.66
C PRO A 71 12.32 4.90 4.38
N ASN A 72 12.46 3.56 4.35
CA ASN A 72 11.62 2.58 5.08
C ASN A 72 11.49 2.87 6.58
N ILE A 73 12.32 3.75 7.14
CA ILE A 73 12.16 4.29 8.48
C ILE A 73 11.24 5.52 8.38
N LEU A 74 9.97 5.25 8.09
CA LEU A 74 8.85 6.19 8.26
C LEU A 74 8.76 6.71 9.72
N GLY A 75 9.44 6.01 10.64
CA GLY A 75 9.35 6.13 12.08
C GLY A 75 9.87 7.36 12.77
N LEU A 76 10.76 8.17 12.18
CA LEU A 76 11.35 9.27 12.97
C LEU A 76 11.26 10.66 12.35
N HIS A 77 11.19 10.81 11.02
CA HIS A 77 11.47 12.11 10.39
C HIS A 77 10.52 12.60 9.29
N ILE A 78 9.46 11.86 8.91
CA ILE A 78 8.59 12.26 7.77
C ILE A 78 8.12 13.71 7.86
N ARG A 79 7.87 14.22 9.07
CA ARG A 79 7.47 15.61 9.32
C ARG A 79 8.37 16.35 10.33
N ARG A 80 9.53 15.79 10.73
CA ARG A 80 10.38 16.40 11.79
C ARG A 80 11.07 17.69 11.34
N PHE A 81 11.28 17.85 10.03
CA PHE A 81 12.02 18.98 9.46
C PHE A 81 11.20 19.86 8.52
N THR A 82 9.93 19.51 8.27
CA THR A 82 9.05 20.27 7.37
C THR A 82 7.58 19.89 7.56
N ASP A 83 6.71 20.90 7.63
CA ASP A 83 5.25 20.73 7.55
C ASP A 83 4.75 20.56 6.10
N VAL A 84 5.66 20.67 5.12
CA VAL A 84 5.33 20.56 3.69
C VAL A 84 5.14 19.10 3.33
N ARG A 85 3.89 18.76 2.99
CA ARG A 85 3.51 17.44 2.49
C ARG A 85 3.97 17.26 1.05
N ASN A 86 4.49 16.09 0.71
CA ASN A 86 5.01 15.82 -0.64
C ASN A 86 3.92 15.58 -1.69
N THR A 87 2.63 15.56 -1.31
CA THR A 87 1.50 15.25 -2.20
C THR A 87 1.58 16.03 -3.51
N ALA A 88 1.73 17.36 -3.43
CA ALA A 88 1.79 18.22 -4.62
C ALA A 88 3.01 17.94 -5.51
N ASP A 89 4.10 17.42 -4.93
CA ASP A 89 5.36 17.14 -5.62
C ASP A 89 5.35 15.77 -6.32
N VAL A 90 4.54 14.83 -5.81
CA VAL A 90 4.48 13.45 -6.32
C VAL A 90 3.32 13.23 -7.30
N LEU A 91 2.16 13.89 -7.10
CA LEU A 91 1.01 13.76 -8.01
C LEU A 91 1.28 14.05 -9.51
N PRO A 92 2.28 14.88 -9.91
CA PRO A 92 2.64 15.04 -11.32
C PRO A 92 3.07 13.74 -12.01
N LEU A 93 3.55 12.73 -11.28
CA LEU A 93 3.95 11.44 -11.86
C LEU A 93 2.80 10.74 -12.60
N PHE A 94 1.56 10.97 -12.18
CA PHE A 94 0.38 10.39 -12.83
C PHE A 94 0.06 11.03 -14.20
N TYR A 95 0.71 12.15 -14.55
CA TYR A 95 0.58 12.79 -15.87
C TYR A 95 1.59 12.25 -16.89
N LEU A 96 2.50 11.36 -16.48
CA LEU A 96 3.49 10.77 -17.39
C LEU A 96 2.77 9.95 -18.47
N PRO A 97 3.00 10.22 -19.77
CA PRO A 97 2.19 9.67 -20.86
C PRO A 97 2.43 8.19 -21.14
N SER A 98 3.59 7.66 -20.72
CA SER A 98 4.00 6.28 -20.98
C SER A 98 4.27 5.48 -19.71
N VAL A 99 3.91 6.00 -18.54
CA VAL A 99 4.18 5.31 -17.28
C VAL A 99 3.35 4.03 -17.16
N GLU A 100 4.04 2.94 -16.84
CA GLU A 100 3.51 1.59 -16.67
C GLU A 100 3.58 1.16 -15.20
N GLN A 101 4.57 1.66 -14.46
CA GLN A 101 4.76 1.41 -13.03
C GLN A 101 5.14 2.68 -12.27
N ILE A 102 4.50 2.86 -11.11
CA ILE A 102 4.85 3.89 -10.12
C ILE A 102 5.03 3.23 -8.76
N THR A 103 6.17 3.45 -8.13
CA THR A 103 6.42 3.18 -6.71
C THR A 103 6.78 4.49 -6.03
N THR A 104 5.98 4.94 -5.06
CA THR A 104 6.24 6.20 -4.37
C THR A 104 5.51 6.31 -3.03
N LEU A 105 6.00 7.17 -2.15
CA LEU A 105 5.26 7.62 -0.98
C LEU A 105 4.42 8.85 -1.35
N VAL A 106 3.15 8.85 -0.97
CA VAL A 106 2.28 10.03 -1.10
C VAL A 106 1.71 10.36 0.26
N ASP A 107 2.15 11.48 0.85
CA ASP A 107 1.56 11.99 2.07
C ASP A 107 0.12 12.44 1.79
N ASN A 108 -0.70 12.41 2.82
CA ASN A 108 -2.12 12.77 2.74
C ASN A 108 -2.26 14.28 2.53
N PRO A 109 -3.23 14.78 1.77
CA PRO A 109 -3.40 16.23 1.61
C PRO A 109 -3.75 16.90 2.95
N ALA A 110 -3.24 18.11 3.20
CA ALA A 110 -3.56 18.90 4.40
C ALA A 110 -5.00 19.42 4.43
N ALA A 111 -5.68 19.34 3.28
CA ALA A 111 -7.07 19.74 3.08
C ALA A 111 -7.66 18.82 2.01
N THR A 112 -8.48 19.35 1.11
CA THR A 112 -9.06 18.60 0.00
C THR A 112 -7.98 18.09 -0.97
N PHE A 113 -8.08 16.82 -1.36
CA PHE A 113 -7.27 16.24 -2.42
C PHE A 113 -7.53 16.98 -3.74
N MET A 114 -6.48 17.43 -4.42
CA MET A 114 -6.57 18.07 -5.73
C MET A 114 -5.40 17.65 -6.61
N TRP A 115 -5.70 17.36 -7.87
CA TRP A 115 -4.68 17.15 -8.88
C TRP A 115 -3.96 18.47 -9.22
N PRO A 116 -2.65 18.44 -9.50
CA PRO A 116 -1.86 19.65 -9.77
C PRO A 116 -2.15 20.30 -11.13
N GLY A 117 -2.69 19.54 -12.10
CA GLY A 117 -3.10 20.05 -13.41
C GLY A 117 -4.54 20.54 -13.42
N LYS A 118 -4.89 21.30 -14.47
CA LYS A 118 -6.25 21.80 -14.71
C LYS A 118 -7.28 20.68 -14.94
N TYR A 119 -6.82 19.53 -15.42
CA TYR A 119 -7.62 18.35 -15.71
C TYR A 119 -7.05 17.17 -14.94
N SER A 120 -7.90 16.23 -14.52
CA SER A 120 -7.43 14.97 -13.95
C SER A 120 -6.50 14.23 -14.94
N PRO A 121 -5.46 13.55 -14.44
CA PRO A 121 -4.56 12.79 -15.31
C PRO A 121 -5.29 11.59 -15.93
N ASN A 122 -4.71 11.04 -17.01
CA ASN A 122 -5.19 9.82 -17.66
C ASN A 122 -4.02 8.84 -17.89
N PRO A 123 -3.52 8.18 -16.84
CA PRO A 123 -2.41 7.24 -16.92
C PRO A 123 -2.85 5.90 -17.53
N SER A 124 -3.25 5.91 -18.80
CA SER A 124 -3.85 4.76 -19.50
C SER A 124 -2.96 3.51 -19.62
N LYS A 125 -1.65 3.66 -19.46
CA LYS A 125 -0.68 2.54 -19.49
C LYS A 125 -0.28 2.04 -18.10
N LEU A 126 -0.66 2.75 -17.04
CA LEU A 126 -0.26 2.38 -15.68
C LEU A 126 -0.93 1.08 -15.27
N ALA A 127 -0.12 0.04 -15.09
CA ALA A 127 -0.56 -1.31 -14.76
C ALA A 127 -0.18 -1.72 -13.33
N SER A 128 0.87 -1.12 -12.77
CA SER A 128 1.34 -1.40 -11.41
C SER A 128 1.52 -0.11 -10.61
N LEU A 129 1.00 -0.10 -9.39
CA LEU A 129 1.07 1.03 -8.47
C LEU A 129 1.43 0.53 -7.08
N ASP A 130 2.44 1.16 -6.50
CA ASP A 130 2.94 0.88 -5.16
C ASP A 130 2.96 2.20 -4.39
N LEU A 131 2.10 2.29 -3.39
CA LEU A 131 1.82 3.51 -2.63
C LEU A 131 1.99 3.29 -1.14
N THR A 132 2.85 4.11 -0.56
CA THR A 132 3.03 4.16 0.88
C THR A 132 2.35 5.41 1.47
N MET A 133 1.77 5.27 2.67
CA MET A 133 1.24 6.35 3.54
C MET A 133 -0.11 6.98 3.15
N LEU A 134 -0.50 6.95 1.87
CA LEU A 134 -1.76 7.54 1.42
C LEU A 134 -2.96 6.81 2.06
N ARG A 135 -3.87 7.53 2.71
CA ARG A 135 -5.02 6.97 3.43
C ARG A 135 -6.21 6.75 2.51
N GLU A 136 -7.16 5.98 3.02
CA GLU A 136 -8.47 5.77 2.44
C GLU A 136 -9.23 7.11 2.25
N GLY A 137 -9.94 7.24 1.14
CA GLY A 137 -10.49 8.50 0.62
C GLY A 137 -9.57 9.10 -0.46
N PRO A 138 -8.41 9.68 -0.11
CA PRO A 138 -7.40 10.11 -1.07
C PRO A 138 -6.90 8.98 -1.99
N LEU A 139 -6.77 7.75 -1.46
CA LEU A 139 -6.47 6.57 -2.28
C LEU A 139 -7.52 6.39 -3.38
N GLY A 140 -8.81 6.45 -3.04
CA GLY A 140 -9.91 6.39 -4.02
C GLY A 140 -9.81 7.46 -5.11
N GLN A 141 -9.36 8.67 -4.79
CA GLN A 141 -9.13 9.73 -5.79
C GLN A 141 -8.04 9.34 -6.79
N VAL A 142 -6.95 8.70 -6.33
CA VAL A 142 -5.92 8.15 -7.22
C VAL A 142 -6.46 6.99 -8.03
N LEU A 143 -7.18 6.05 -7.40
CA LEU A 143 -7.73 4.88 -8.09
C LEU A 143 -8.80 5.24 -9.14
N SER A 144 -9.52 6.34 -8.95
CA SER A 144 -10.55 6.82 -9.89
C SER A 144 -10.01 7.16 -11.29
N VAL A 145 -8.72 7.50 -11.39
CA VAL A 145 -8.04 7.86 -12.65
C VAL A 145 -7.16 6.74 -13.18
N THR A 146 -6.83 5.73 -12.38
CA THR A 146 -5.97 4.58 -12.76
C THR A 146 -6.80 3.35 -13.13
N ARG A 147 -7.83 3.51 -13.96
CA ARG A 147 -8.82 2.46 -14.25
C ARG A 147 -8.27 1.19 -14.91
N GLY A 148 -7.07 1.27 -15.50
CA GLY A 148 -6.37 0.13 -16.11
C GLY A 148 -5.46 -0.65 -15.14
N LEU A 149 -5.43 -0.28 -13.86
CA LEU A 149 -4.51 -0.83 -12.87
C LEU A 149 -4.75 -2.33 -12.64
N ARG A 150 -3.67 -3.13 -12.66
CA ARG A 150 -3.72 -4.58 -12.44
C ARG A 150 -3.11 -4.99 -11.11
N LYS A 151 -2.06 -4.29 -10.69
CA LYS A 151 -1.36 -4.54 -9.43
C LYS A 151 -1.39 -3.30 -8.55
N LEU A 152 -1.88 -3.45 -7.33
CA LEU A 152 -1.80 -2.45 -6.28
C LEU A 152 -1.05 -3.04 -5.08
N GLN A 153 0.05 -2.38 -4.70
CA GLN A 153 0.66 -2.52 -3.39
C GLN A 153 0.37 -1.25 -2.61
N TRP A 154 -0.20 -1.39 -1.42
CA TRP A 154 -0.62 -0.27 -0.60
C TRP A 154 -0.19 -0.46 0.84
N ASP A 155 0.68 0.42 1.32
CA ASP A 155 1.16 0.39 2.70
C ASP A 155 0.37 1.39 3.55
N TRP A 156 -0.53 0.84 4.35
CA TRP A 156 -1.26 1.57 5.37
C TRP A 156 -0.32 1.90 6.53
N TYR A 157 -0.28 3.16 6.94
CA TYR A 157 0.63 3.60 8.00
C TYR A 157 -0.08 4.53 8.98
N TYR A 158 0.24 4.35 10.27
CA TYR A 158 -0.21 5.25 11.33
C TYR A 158 0.84 5.47 12.42
N ARG A 159 1.00 6.71 12.84
CA ARG A 159 1.79 7.12 14.00
C ARG A 159 1.03 8.21 14.75
N ARG A 160 1.05 8.18 16.08
CA ARG A 160 0.18 9.02 16.92
C ARG A 160 0.36 10.53 16.68
N ASP A 161 1.59 10.98 16.47
CA ASP A 161 1.97 12.38 16.18
C ASP A 161 1.66 12.83 14.74
N LEU A 162 1.39 11.90 13.83
CA LEU A 162 0.94 12.22 12.46
C LEU A 162 -0.57 12.43 12.37
N LYS A 163 -1.31 12.21 13.48
CA LYS A 163 -2.77 12.26 13.51
C LYS A 163 -3.28 13.62 13.04
N ASP A 164 -4.15 13.59 12.05
CA ASP A 164 -4.86 14.76 11.53
C ASP A 164 -6.24 14.34 11.00
N HIS A 165 -6.88 15.18 10.19
CA HIS A 165 -8.20 14.89 9.63
C HIS A 165 -8.21 13.75 8.60
N SER A 166 -7.06 13.43 7.99
CA SER A 166 -6.89 12.36 7.00
C SER A 166 -6.18 11.14 7.60
N VAL A 167 -5.19 11.36 8.46
CA VAL A 167 -4.42 10.29 9.12
C VAL A 167 -5.02 10.03 10.50
N THR A 168 -5.72 8.91 10.65
CA THR A 168 -6.37 8.52 11.91
C THR A 168 -5.97 7.13 12.35
N ASP A 169 -6.25 6.83 13.62
CA ASP A 169 -6.18 5.52 14.27
C ASP A 169 -7.28 4.54 13.81
N ILE A 170 -8.13 4.96 12.88
CA ILE A 170 -9.21 4.13 12.36
C ILE A 170 -8.80 3.56 11.00
N ILE A 171 -9.00 2.26 10.81
CA ILE A 171 -8.96 1.60 9.51
C ILE A 171 -10.40 1.50 9.01
N ASN A 172 -10.79 2.36 8.06
CA ASN A 172 -12.16 2.40 7.55
C ASN A 172 -12.34 1.46 6.34
N LEU A 173 -12.82 0.24 6.60
CA LEU A 173 -13.00 -0.83 5.63
C LEU A 173 -14.05 -0.52 4.56
N ASP A 174 -15.11 0.22 4.92
CA ASP A 174 -16.13 0.65 3.95
C ASP A 174 -15.54 1.66 2.96
N GLN A 175 -14.69 2.57 3.44
CA GLN A 175 -14.00 3.52 2.57
C GLN A 175 -12.95 2.83 1.70
N ILE A 176 -12.20 1.86 2.23
CA ILE A 176 -11.28 1.04 1.44
C ILE A 176 -12.04 0.30 0.33
N ALA A 177 -13.20 -0.28 0.64
CA ALA A 177 -14.05 -0.95 -0.34
C ALA A 177 -14.52 0.02 -1.43
N ALA A 178 -14.96 1.22 -1.04
CA ALA A 178 -15.38 2.26 -1.96
C ALA A 178 -14.22 2.71 -2.87
N ASP A 179 -13.01 2.89 -2.32
CA ASP A 179 -11.82 3.29 -3.06
C ASP A 179 -11.40 2.22 -4.08
N LEU A 180 -11.35 0.95 -3.66
CA LEU A 180 -10.97 -0.18 -4.53
C LEU A 180 -12.02 -0.47 -5.60
N SER A 181 -13.29 -0.08 -5.39
CA SER A 181 -14.36 -0.26 -6.38
C SER A 181 -14.06 0.40 -7.73
N HIS A 182 -13.22 1.46 -7.73
CA HIS A 182 -12.79 2.14 -8.95
C HIS A 182 -11.94 1.27 -9.89
N VAL A 183 -11.31 0.22 -9.37
CA VAL A 183 -10.43 -0.70 -10.11
C VAL A 183 -10.91 -2.16 -10.03
N GLN A 184 -12.13 -2.41 -9.56
CA GLN A 184 -12.66 -3.77 -9.37
C GLN A 184 -12.70 -4.62 -10.65
N GLU A 185 -12.79 -3.99 -11.83
CA GLU A 185 -12.86 -4.64 -13.14
C GLU A 185 -11.47 -4.98 -13.73
N THR A 186 -10.39 -4.51 -13.10
CA THR A 186 -9.03 -4.59 -13.67
C THR A 186 -7.98 -5.11 -12.69
N LEU A 187 -8.17 -4.88 -11.38
CA LEU A 187 -7.23 -5.29 -10.34
C LEU A 187 -7.20 -6.82 -10.20
N THR A 188 -6.02 -7.41 -10.44
CA THR A 188 -5.76 -8.85 -10.32
C THR A 188 -4.89 -9.20 -9.12
N ASP A 189 -4.09 -8.25 -8.65
CA ASP A 189 -3.09 -8.42 -7.60
C ASP A 189 -3.23 -7.27 -6.60
N LEU A 190 -3.55 -7.60 -5.34
CA LEU A 190 -3.66 -6.65 -4.25
C LEU A 190 -2.78 -7.08 -3.09
N THR A 191 -1.84 -6.23 -2.72
CA THR A 191 -1.07 -6.32 -1.48
C THR A 191 -1.42 -5.12 -0.62
N ILE A 192 -1.91 -5.38 0.59
CA ILE A 192 -2.03 -4.37 1.63
C ILE A 192 -1.02 -4.75 2.71
N THR A 193 -0.18 -3.80 3.11
CA THR A 193 0.63 -3.91 4.33
C THR A 193 0.11 -2.91 5.34
N ALA A 194 0.34 -3.15 6.63
CA ALA A 194 -0.09 -2.23 7.66
C ALA A 194 0.93 -2.14 8.79
N ALA A 195 1.34 -0.92 9.11
CA ALA A 195 2.30 -0.68 10.17
C ALA A 195 1.86 0.48 11.08
N THR A 196 2.14 0.30 12.37
CA THR A 196 2.14 1.38 13.35
C THR A 196 3.53 1.54 13.95
N ASP A 197 3.88 2.76 14.33
CA ASP A 197 5.18 3.05 14.94
C ASP A 197 5.03 3.83 16.25
N LEU A 198 6.05 3.75 17.08
CA LEU A 198 6.19 4.53 18.29
C LEU A 198 6.52 5.99 17.91
N SER A 199 5.80 6.95 18.50
CA SER A 199 6.32 8.31 18.55
C SER A 199 7.51 8.37 19.53
N GLU A 200 8.48 9.28 19.33
CA GLU A 200 9.70 9.40 20.15
C GLU A 200 9.47 9.42 21.68
N SER A 201 8.26 9.76 22.13
CA SER A 201 7.87 9.87 23.55
C SER A 201 6.87 8.80 24.03
N ALA A 202 6.44 7.86 23.19
CA ALA A 202 5.43 6.86 23.56
C ALA A 202 6.05 5.54 24.01
N PRO A 203 5.59 4.95 25.13
CA PRO A 203 6.08 3.66 25.61
C PRO A 203 5.51 2.47 24.82
N GLU A 204 4.41 2.67 24.09
CA GLU A 204 3.63 1.62 23.44
C GLU A 204 3.11 2.06 22.06
N HIS A 205 2.92 1.07 21.17
CA HIS A 205 2.36 1.28 19.85
C HIS A 205 0.97 1.90 19.98
N PRO A 206 0.59 2.79 19.04
CA PRO A 206 -0.74 3.35 19.08
C PRO A 206 -1.78 2.28 18.76
N GLU A 207 -2.81 2.21 19.60
CA GLU A 207 -4.02 1.42 19.36
C GLU A 207 -4.66 1.86 18.05
N VAL A 208 -5.13 0.89 17.28
CA VAL A 208 -5.89 1.11 16.04
C VAL A 208 -7.18 0.31 16.04
N THR A 209 -8.21 0.83 15.40
CA THR A 209 -9.55 0.22 15.40
C THR A 209 -10.10 0.09 13.98
N PHE A 210 -10.94 -0.91 13.74
CA PHE A 210 -11.67 -0.99 12.47
C PHE A 210 -13.00 -0.23 12.53
N ARG A 211 -13.41 0.27 11.37
CA ARG A 211 -14.77 0.73 11.12
C ARG A 211 -15.27 0.16 9.79
N GLY A 212 -16.52 -0.30 9.77
CA GLY A 212 -17.19 -0.75 8.56
C GLY A 212 -17.23 -2.27 8.42
N SER A 213 -17.60 -2.74 7.23
CA SER A 213 -17.77 -4.14 6.91
C SER A 213 -16.48 -4.77 6.37
N PHE A 214 -16.18 -5.99 6.81
CA PHE A 214 -15.06 -6.82 6.35
C PHE A 214 -15.35 -7.54 5.02
N LYS A 215 -16.35 -7.06 4.28
CA LYS A 215 -16.65 -7.51 2.92
C LYS A 215 -15.88 -6.72 1.86
N THR A 216 -14.83 -6.00 2.26
CA THR A 216 -14.02 -5.12 1.43
C THR A 216 -13.56 -5.76 0.12
N PHE A 217 -13.16 -7.04 0.16
CA PHE A 217 -12.58 -7.72 -1.00
C PHE A 217 -13.59 -8.50 -1.83
N SER A 218 -14.79 -8.78 -1.30
CA SER A 218 -15.80 -9.62 -1.95
C SER A 218 -16.25 -9.08 -3.31
N GLY A 219 -16.23 -7.75 -3.50
CA GLY A 219 -16.58 -7.10 -4.77
C GLY A 219 -15.48 -7.14 -5.84
N LEU A 220 -14.25 -7.52 -5.49
CA LEU A 220 -13.09 -7.52 -6.38
C LEU A 220 -13.04 -8.82 -7.20
N HIS A 221 -14.04 -9.00 -8.06
CA HIS A 221 -14.23 -10.22 -8.84
C HIS A 221 -13.08 -10.57 -9.80
N MET A 222 -12.23 -9.61 -10.18
CA MET A 222 -11.04 -9.87 -11.01
C MET A 222 -9.79 -10.27 -10.20
N LEU A 223 -9.86 -10.15 -8.88
CA LEU A 223 -8.74 -10.39 -7.98
C LEU A 223 -8.39 -11.88 -7.95
N LYS A 224 -7.10 -12.16 -8.11
CA LYS A 224 -6.52 -13.50 -8.11
C LYS A 224 -5.53 -13.70 -6.98
N ILE A 225 -4.79 -12.65 -6.64
CA ILE A 225 -3.77 -12.69 -5.60
C ILE A 225 -4.14 -11.61 -4.58
N LEU A 226 -4.40 -12.04 -3.35
CA LEU A 226 -4.65 -11.15 -2.22
C LEU A 226 -3.59 -11.41 -1.15
N GLU A 227 -2.91 -10.36 -0.73
CA GLU A 227 -2.01 -10.36 0.40
C GLU A 227 -2.42 -9.25 1.36
N VAL A 228 -2.76 -9.61 2.59
CA VAL A 228 -3.29 -8.67 3.58
C VAL A 228 -2.90 -9.07 5.00
N PRO A 229 -2.87 -8.12 5.95
CA PRO A 229 -2.76 -8.47 7.36
C PRO A 229 -3.94 -9.34 7.79
N ILE A 230 -3.69 -10.36 8.62
CA ILE A 230 -4.72 -11.15 9.31
C ILE A 230 -5.93 -10.30 9.79
N PRO A 231 -5.75 -9.16 10.47
CA PRO A 231 -6.84 -8.37 11.04
C PRO A 231 -7.75 -7.76 9.98
N PHE A 232 -7.27 -7.49 8.76
CA PHE A 232 -8.12 -7.01 7.67
C PHE A 232 -9.14 -8.07 7.22
N LEU A 233 -8.92 -9.34 7.57
CA LEU A 233 -9.83 -10.44 7.29
C LEU A 233 -10.59 -10.93 8.51
N LEU A 234 -9.99 -10.92 9.70
CA LEU A 234 -10.56 -11.60 10.87
C LEU A 234 -10.88 -10.65 12.04
N GLY A 235 -10.39 -9.41 11.99
CA GLY A 235 -10.45 -8.45 13.09
C GLY A 235 -9.27 -8.54 14.06
N PHE A 236 -9.32 -7.69 15.10
CA PHE A 236 -8.30 -7.57 16.15
C PHE A 236 -8.46 -8.61 17.28
N SER A 237 -9.58 -9.33 17.39
CA SER A 237 -9.78 -10.28 18.48
C SER A 237 -10.87 -11.31 18.16
N PRO A 238 -10.72 -12.59 18.56
CA PRO A 238 -11.77 -13.60 18.48
C PRO A 238 -13.01 -13.27 19.31
N SER A 239 -12.86 -12.43 20.35
CA SER A 239 -13.95 -12.02 21.24
C SER A 239 -14.93 -11.03 20.59
N THR A 240 -14.47 -10.34 19.54
CA THR A 240 -15.26 -9.42 18.71
C THR A 240 -15.03 -9.76 17.24
N PRO A 241 -15.44 -10.97 16.81
CA PRO A 241 -15.14 -11.46 15.47
C PRO A 241 -15.89 -10.60 14.46
N ASN A 242 -15.11 -10.08 13.53
CA ASN A 242 -15.53 -8.99 12.64
C ASN A 242 -16.15 -9.51 11.33
N VAL A 243 -16.06 -10.82 11.08
CA VAL A 243 -16.63 -11.53 9.93
C VAL A 243 -17.24 -12.83 10.42
N VAL A 244 -18.30 -13.27 9.75
CA VAL A 244 -18.92 -14.59 10.01
C VAL A 244 -18.05 -15.73 9.45
N GLY A 245 -17.28 -15.48 8.38
CA GLY A 245 -16.34 -16.44 7.78
C GLY A 245 -15.61 -15.88 6.56
N LEU A 246 -14.46 -16.47 6.21
CA LEU A 246 -13.64 -16.04 5.06
C LEU A 246 -14.37 -16.22 3.72
N GLU A 247 -15.34 -17.14 3.66
CA GLU A 247 -16.19 -17.40 2.50
C GLU A 247 -17.04 -16.19 2.09
N GLU A 248 -17.36 -15.27 3.00
CA GLU A 248 -18.10 -14.04 2.69
C GLU A 248 -17.18 -12.85 2.37
N ALA A 249 -15.92 -12.90 2.81
CA ALA A 249 -14.96 -11.81 2.67
C ALA A 249 -14.15 -11.90 1.37
N LEU A 250 -13.85 -13.11 0.90
CA LEU A 250 -12.95 -13.36 -0.23
C LEU A 250 -13.71 -13.39 -1.57
N PRO A 251 -13.12 -12.87 -2.66
CA PRO A 251 -13.71 -13.00 -3.99
C PRO A 251 -13.55 -14.42 -4.56
N GLU A 252 -14.51 -14.84 -5.39
CA GLU A 252 -14.57 -16.20 -5.93
C GLU A 252 -13.36 -16.62 -6.79
N ASN A 253 -12.70 -15.64 -7.42
CA ASN A 253 -11.60 -15.85 -8.36
C ASN A 253 -10.20 -15.87 -7.71
N ILE A 254 -10.11 -15.80 -6.37
CA ILE A 254 -8.84 -15.92 -5.67
C ILE A 254 -8.16 -17.24 -6.02
N GLU A 255 -6.92 -17.12 -6.48
CA GLU A 255 -5.99 -18.23 -6.70
C GLU A 255 -5.01 -18.36 -5.53
N TRP A 256 -4.58 -17.24 -4.94
CA TRP A 256 -3.66 -17.19 -3.81
C TRP A 256 -4.11 -16.20 -2.75
N LEU A 257 -4.17 -16.67 -1.51
CA LEU A 257 -4.33 -15.84 -0.33
C LEU A 257 -3.04 -15.88 0.49
N THR A 258 -2.45 -14.72 0.75
CA THR A 258 -1.37 -14.54 1.72
C THR A 258 -1.91 -13.74 2.90
N VAL A 259 -1.69 -14.22 4.11
CA VAL A 259 -1.94 -13.44 5.33
C VAL A 259 -0.64 -13.12 6.04
N THR A 260 -0.54 -11.92 6.61
CA THR A 260 0.67 -11.41 7.28
C THR A 260 0.43 -11.09 8.75
N ASP A 261 1.51 -11.08 9.51
CA ASP A 261 1.62 -10.62 10.92
C ASP A 261 1.71 -9.09 11.05
N ASP A 262 1.44 -8.35 9.99
CA ASP A 262 1.36 -6.88 10.04
C ASP A 262 0.38 -6.44 11.14
N LEU A 263 0.76 -5.44 11.94
CA LEU A 263 0.04 -4.98 13.16
C LEU A 263 0.08 -5.95 14.36
N CYS A 264 0.96 -6.95 14.37
CA CYS A 264 1.11 -7.88 15.49
C CYS A 264 1.45 -7.25 16.86
N LEU A 265 2.05 -6.05 16.90
CA LEU A 265 2.45 -5.41 18.15
C LEU A 265 1.30 -4.70 18.89
N GLN A 266 0.06 -4.86 18.44
CA GLN A 266 -1.14 -4.31 19.08
C GLN A 266 -1.52 -5.16 20.30
N GLN A 267 -1.59 -4.54 21.48
CA GLN A 267 -1.81 -5.27 22.74
C GLN A 267 -3.18 -5.97 22.79
N GLU A 268 -4.17 -5.45 22.06
CA GLU A 268 -5.54 -5.95 22.03
C GLU A 268 -5.69 -7.29 21.30
N TRP A 269 -4.67 -7.71 20.55
CA TRP A 269 -4.71 -8.93 19.75
C TRP A 269 -4.58 -10.19 20.60
N GLU A 270 -3.91 -10.10 21.74
CA GLU A 270 -3.64 -11.26 22.61
C GLU A 270 -3.19 -12.51 21.79
N TRP A 271 -2.11 -12.38 21.01
CA TRP A 271 -1.60 -13.38 20.05
C TRP A 271 -1.64 -14.85 20.50
N ASP A 272 -1.45 -15.09 21.80
CA ASP A 272 -1.50 -16.44 22.38
C ASP A 272 -2.83 -17.16 22.11
N TYR A 273 -3.94 -16.43 21.89
CA TYR A 273 -5.26 -16.98 21.58
C TYR A 273 -5.62 -16.96 20.08
N GLU A 274 -4.81 -16.30 19.24
CA GLU A 274 -5.13 -16.05 17.83
C GLU A 274 -4.70 -17.19 16.90
N THR A 275 -3.70 -17.98 17.30
CA THR A 275 -3.28 -19.20 16.58
C THR A 275 -4.47 -20.12 16.33
N GLU A 276 -5.27 -20.42 17.37
CA GLU A 276 -6.44 -21.29 17.24
C GLU A 276 -7.53 -20.65 16.37
N TYR A 277 -7.72 -19.34 16.48
CA TYR A 277 -8.75 -18.61 15.75
C TYR A 277 -8.45 -18.54 14.25
N LEU A 278 -7.23 -18.15 13.87
CA LEU A 278 -6.79 -18.17 12.48
C LEU A 278 -6.87 -19.59 11.90
N LEU A 279 -6.35 -20.57 12.63
CA LEU A 279 -6.40 -21.98 12.20
C LEU A 279 -7.84 -22.45 12.02
N GLY A 280 -8.75 -22.09 12.94
CA GLY A 280 -10.18 -22.40 12.87
C GLY A 280 -10.86 -21.76 11.67
N ALA A 281 -10.60 -20.47 11.41
CA ALA A 281 -11.15 -19.74 10.26
C ALA A 281 -10.68 -20.35 8.93
N VAL A 282 -9.38 -20.61 8.80
CA VAL A 282 -8.80 -21.25 7.60
C VAL A 282 -9.33 -22.66 7.43
N ARG A 283 -9.42 -23.45 8.51
CA ARG A 283 -9.98 -24.81 8.48
C ARG A 283 -11.42 -24.82 8.00
N SER A 284 -12.26 -23.95 8.56
CA SER A 284 -13.68 -23.83 8.20
C SER A 284 -13.84 -23.48 6.71
N TRP A 285 -13.11 -22.46 6.26
CA TRP A 285 -13.12 -22.03 4.86
C TRP A 285 -12.64 -23.13 3.89
N LEU A 286 -11.56 -23.84 4.24
CA LEU A 286 -10.99 -24.89 3.42
C LEU A 286 -11.76 -26.21 3.44
N GLN A 287 -12.80 -26.37 4.27
CA GLN A 287 -13.69 -27.54 4.15
C GLN A 287 -14.55 -27.47 2.89
N ASP A 288 -15.06 -26.29 2.54
CA ASP A 288 -16.00 -26.07 1.43
C ASP A 288 -15.43 -25.10 0.37
N TRP A 289 -14.10 -24.94 0.29
CA TRP A 289 -13.46 -23.94 -0.58
C TRP A 289 -13.89 -24.01 -2.04
N LYS A 290 -14.19 -25.19 -2.58
CA LYS A 290 -14.64 -25.37 -3.97
C LYS A 290 -15.96 -24.67 -4.27
N LYS A 291 -16.79 -24.43 -3.25
CA LYS A 291 -18.07 -23.73 -3.38
C LYS A 291 -17.87 -22.21 -3.44
N PHE A 292 -16.94 -21.68 -2.65
CA PHE A 292 -16.80 -20.24 -2.41
C PHE A 292 -15.61 -19.61 -3.16
N THR A 293 -14.52 -20.36 -3.32
CA THR A 293 -13.27 -19.94 -3.96
C THR A 293 -12.76 -21.02 -4.92
N PRO A 294 -13.54 -21.42 -5.95
CA PRO A 294 -13.23 -22.57 -6.81
C PRO A 294 -11.89 -22.49 -7.56
N ARG A 295 -11.28 -21.30 -7.63
CA ARG A 295 -9.99 -21.05 -8.29
C ARG A 295 -8.80 -21.18 -7.35
N LEU A 296 -9.02 -21.40 -6.05
CA LEU A 296 -7.98 -21.42 -5.05
C LEU A 296 -6.93 -22.49 -5.36
N ARG A 297 -5.66 -22.08 -5.31
CA ARG A 297 -4.50 -22.94 -5.50
C ARG A 297 -3.66 -23.03 -4.23
N GLY A 298 -3.58 -21.95 -3.47
CA GLY A 298 -2.77 -21.95 -2.27
C GLY A 298 -3.08 -20.86 -1.27
N PHE A 299 -2.59 -21.12 -0.06
CA PHE A 299 -2.62 -20.24 1.09
C PHE A 299 -1.19 -20.04 1.59
N ARG A 300 -0.86 -18.81 2.00
CA ARG A 300 0.46 -18.45 2.53
C ARG A 300 0.33 -17.75 3.86
N LEU A 301 1.15 -18.14 4.82
CA LEU A 301 1.43 -17.38 6.03
C LEU A 301 2.79 -16.73 5.86
N LEU A 302 2.85 -15.39 5.90
CA LEU A 302 4.08 -14.62 5.72
C LEU A 302 4.42 -13.86 7.01
N THR A 303 5.59 -14.14 7.57
CA THR A 303 6.17 -13.41 8.72
C THR A 303 6.99 -12.22 8.21
N ARG A 304 6.66 -11.01 8.68
CA ARG A 304 7.37 -9.77 8.41
C ARG A 304 7.99 -9.15 9.65
N ALA A 305 7.37 -9.35 10.80
CA ALA A 305 7.81 -8.73 12.04
C ALA A 305 8.98 -9.52 12.64
N ASN A 306 10.18 -8.97 12.57
CA ASN A 306 11.38 -9.57 13.18
C ASN A 306 11.39 -9.51 14.72
N GLU A 307 10.49 -8.72 15.31
CA GLU A 307 10.43 -8.48 16.75
C GLU A 307 9.49 -9.45 17.48
N VAL A 308 8.78 -10.31 16.73
CA VAL A 308 7.83 -11.28 17.29
C VAL A 308 8.48 -12.67 17.29
N PRO A 309 8.29 -13.48 18.36
CA PRO A 309 8.68 -14.89 18.34
C PRO A 309 8.08 -15.61 17.12
N ALA A 310 8.79 -16.62 16.64
CA ALA A 310 8.32 -17.47 15.54
C ALA A 310 6.91 -17.99 15.82
N TRP A 311 6.11 -18.11 14.75
CA TRP A 311 4.77 -18.69 14.80
C TRP A 311 4.73 -19.99 15.63
N ASP A 312 3.65 -20.16 16.37
CA ASP A 312 3.40 -21.38 17.14
C ASP A 312 3.57 -22.63 16.25
N PRO A 313 4.43 -23.59 16.61
CA PRO A 313 4.56 -24.85 15.89
C PRO A 313 3.22 -25.55 15.63
N GLU A 314 2.26 -25.47 16.55
CA GLU A 314 0.93 -26.09 16.40
C GLU A 314 0.13 -25.41 15.28
N LEU A 315 0.25 -24.08 15.11
CA LEU A 315 -0.33 -23.35 13.98
C LEU A 315 0.23 -23.86 12.66
N ILE A 316 1.57 -23.91 12.58
CA ILE A 316 2.29 -24.28 11.36
C ILE A 316 1.91 -25.70 10.95
N GLU A 317 1.95 -26.65 11.89
CA GLU A 317 1.59 -28.04 11.64
C GLU A 317 0.11 -28.16 11.27
N GLY A 318 -0.78 -27.47 12.01
CA GLY A 318 -2.21 -27.44 11.72
C GLY A 318 -2.54 -26.93 10.31
N LEU A 319 -1.88 -25.86 9.86
CA LEU A 319 -2.06 -25.32 8.51
C LEU A 319 -1.55 -26.29 7.44
N ARG A 320 -0.40 -26.94 7.66
CA ARG A 320 0.15 -27.95 6.75
C ARG A 320 -0.78 -29.16 6.63
N ASP A 321 -1.33 -29.62 7.74
CA ASP A 321 -2.29 -30.72 7.78
C ASP A 321 -3.57 -30.39 7.01
N ILE A 322 -4.11 -29.18 7.18
CA ILE A 322 -5.27 -28.73 6.40
C ILE A 322 -4.94 -28.72 4.91
N GLY A 323 -3.76 -28.22 4.52
CA GLY A 323 -3.30 -28.26 3.13
C GLY A 323 -3.24 -29.68 2.57
N ALA A 324 -2.65 -30.61 3.33
CA ALA A 324 -2.57 -32.02 2.93
C ALA A 324 -3.94 -32.70 2.79
N GLN A 325 -4.89 -32.39 3.68
CA GLN A 325 -6.25 -32.95 3.65
C GLN A 325 -7.09 -32.39 2.50
N THR A 326 -6.91 -31.11 2.17
CA THR A 326 -7.75 -30.40 1.20
C THR A 326 -7.15 -30.38 -0.21
N GLY A 327 -5.87 -30.73 -0.34
CA GLY A 327 -5.09 -30.67 -1.57
C GLY A 327 -4.67 -29.25 -1.96
N ILE A 328 -4.83 -28.27 -1.08
CA ILE A 328 -4.42 -26.88 -1.29
C ILE A 328 -2.96 -26.70 -0.88
N GLN A 329 -2.20 -25.95 -1.69
CA GLN A 329 -0.81 -25.67 -1.36
C GLN A 329 -0.72 -24.69 -0.20
N VAL A 330 -0.11 -25.11 0.91
CA VAL A 330 0.16 -24.25 2.07
C VAL A 330 1.65 -23.93 2.13
N GLN A 331 2.00 -22.65 2.26
CA GLN A 331 3.38 -22.20 2.40
C GLN A 331 3.52 -21.33 3.65
N ILE A 332 4.59 -21.54 4.41
CA ILE A 332 4.99 -20.68 5.52
C ILE A 332 6.28 -20.00 5.07
N ILE A 333 6.30 -18.68 5.06
CA ILE A 333 7.37 -17.87 4.49
C ILE A 333 7.82 -16.87 5.55
N GLU A 334 9.13 -16.71 5.69
CA GLU A 334 9.74 -15.65 6.48
C GLU A 334 10.36 -14.64 5.52
N GLU A 335 10.04 -13.35 5.68
CA GLU A 335 10.60 -12.30 4.86
C GLU A 335 12.03 -11.96 5.33
N GLU A 336 13.04 -12.38 4.57
CA GLU A 336 14.41 -11.91 4.77
C GLU A 336 14.52 -10.43 4.37
N LEU A 337 14.78 -9.52 5.32
CA LEU A 337 15.07 -8.12 5.01
C LEU A 337 16.32 -8.00 4.11
N LYS A 338 16.18 -7.32 2.97
CA LYS A 338 17.28 -6.92 2.08
C LYS A 338 17.84 -5.53 2.38
#